data_AF-X1S242-F1
#
_entry.id   AF-X1S242-F1
#
_cell.length_a   1.000
_cell.length_b   1.000
_cell.length_c   1.000
_cell.angle_alpha   90.00
_cell.angle_beta   90.00
_cell.angle_gamma   90.00
#
_symmetry.space_group_name_H-M   'P 1'
#
loop_
_entity.id
_entity.type
_entity.pdbx_description
1 polymer ?
#
loop_
_entity_poly.entity_id
_entity_poly.type
_entity_poly.pdbx_seq_one_letter_code
_entity_poly.pdbx_strand_id
1 'polypeptide(L)'
;IAILNVYAGTMFGTGWDIGLFNGMGLNTDGSGVPESSSLRGLVVKLWIGGALQFDLGAVVPGEWTHLVAFVRPKLQYACFSRAEKREAWMFEADSGENFNGFELLCTYFLGYQMPLILDTVGVLLETRQNLGYVKDLSTMNSGGWGSDFVWITIGPVFNFALSEKSSLSVLIQFRRGRLYDEPDIFA
;
A
#
# COMPACT_ATOMS: atom_id res chain seq x y z
N ILE A 1 -1.10 -0.98 -26.10
CA ILE A 1 -0.59 0.42 -26.10
C ILE A 1 0.47 0.53 -25.02
N ALA A 2 1.51 1.36 -25.16
CA ALA A 2 2.52 1.57 -24.12
C ALA A 2 2.48 3.02 -23.61
N ILE A 3 2.28 3.22 -22.31
CA ILE A 3 2.16 4.56 -21.71
C ILE A 3 3.04 4.63 -20.47
N LEU A 4 3.83 5.70 -20.38
CA LEU A 4 4.54 6.10 -19.17
C LEU A 4 3.90 7.38 -18.64
N ASN A 5 3.46 7.35 -17.38
CA ASN A 5 2.98 8.52 -16.65
C ASN A 5 3.88 8.74 -15.43
N VAL A 6 4.36 9.97 -15.23
CA VAL A 6 5.11 10.37 -14.05
C VAL A 6 4.25 11.33 -13.24
N TYR A 7 4.18 11.12 -11.92
CA TYR A 7 3.36 11.92 -11.03
C TYR A 7 4.08 12.17 -9.70
N ALA A 8 3.74 13.28 -9.07
CA ALA A 8 4.16 13.61 -7.71
C ALA A 8 2.98 14.22 -6.96
N GLY A 9 3.02 14.18 -5.63
CA GLY A 9 1.95 14.74 -4.81
C GLY A 9 2.35 14.92 -3.36
N THR A 10 1.47 15.62 -2.65
CA THR A 10 1.58 15.87 -1.22
C THR A 10 0.21 15.67 -0.58
N MET A 11 0.22 15.24 0.67
CA MET A 11 -0.95 15.12 1.53
C MET A 11 -0.62 15.80 2.86
N PHE A 12 -1.57 16.58 3.36
CA PHE A 12 -1.57 17.13 4.70
C PHE A 12 -2.87 16.69 5.37
N GLY A 13 -2.79 16.12 6.56
CA GLY A 13 -3.95 15.58 7.25
C GLY A 13 -3.79 15.55 8.75
N THR A 14 -4.90 15.41 9.45
CA THR A 14 -4.98 15.17 10.89
C THR A 14 -6.13 14.19 11.13
N GLY A 15 -6.14 13.51 12.28
CA GLY A 15 -7.19 12.54 12.61
C GLY A 15 -8.15 13.02 13.69
N TRP A 16 -9.28 12.35 13.79
CA TRP A 16 -10.25 12.48 14.87
C TRP A 16 -10.39 11.16 15.63
N ASP A 17 -10.95 11.21 16.82
CA ASP A 17 -11.31 10.06 17.63
C ASP A 17 -12.77 10.19 18.06
N ILE A 18 -13.59 9.19 17.73
CA ILE A 18 -15.02 9.13 18.05
C ILE A 18 -15.35 7.94 18.97
N GLY A 19 -14.37 7.46 19.74
CA GLY A 19 -14.51 6.39 20.73
C GLY A 19 -14.45 4.98 20.13
N LEU A 20 -15.21 4.71 19.06
CA LEU A 20 -15.14 3.43 18.35
C LEU A 20 -14.02 3.37 17.30
N PHE A 21 -13.57 4.53 16.83
CA PHE A 21 -12.55 4.65 15.80
C PHE A 21 -11.58 5.75 16.20
N ASN A 22 -10.32 5.36 16.36
CA ASN A 22 -9.22 6.28 16.56
C ASN A 22 -8.52 6.49 15.20
N GLY A 23 -8.68 7.68 14.62
CA GLY A 23 -8.12 8.03 13.32
C GLY A 23 -6.67 8.48 13.36
N MET A 24 -6.10 8.74 14.56
CA MET A 24 -4.69 9.14 14.70
C MET A 24 -4.19 8.87 16.11
N GLY A 25 -3.05 8.19 16.25
CA GLY A 25 -2.51 7.85 17.56
C GLY A 25 -0.99 7.65 17.57
N LEU A 26 -0.41 7.70 18.76
CA LEU A 26 1.01 7.39 18.99
C LEU A 26 1.11 6.07 19.76
N ASN A 27 2.01 5.19 19.35
CA ASN A 27 2.31 3.97 20.06
C ASN A 27 3.59 4.21 20.87
N THR A 28 3.44 4.80 22.06
CA THR A 28 4.54 5.22 22.95
C THR A 28 4.91 4.18 24.00
N ASP A 29 4.02 3.24 24.30
CA ASP A 29 4.17 2.29 25.39
C ASP A 29 4.62 0.88 24.94
N GLY A 30 4.83 0.69 23.63
CA GLY A 30 5.25 -0.58 23.06
C GLY A 30 4.16 -1.67 23.07
N SER A 31 2.96 -1.36 23.56
CA SER A 31 1.85 -2.31 23.71
C SER A 31 1.16 -2.66 22.39
N GLY A 32 1.43 -1.89 21.34
CA GLY A 32 0.69 -2.00 20.08
C GLY A 32 -0.66 -1.30 20.09
N VAL A 33 -1.06 -0.67 21.20
CA VAL A 33 -2.31 0.10 21.33
C VAL A 33 -2.00 1.60 21.25
N PRO A 34 -2.35 2.29 20.15
CA PRO A 34 -2.00 3.69 20.01
C PRO A 34 -2.83 4.60 20.94
N GLU A 35 -2.16 5.44 21.73
CA GLU A 35 -2.78 6.52 22.47
C GLU A 35 -3.34 7.56 21.49
N SER A 36 -4.59 7.97 21.70
CA SER A 36 -5.27 8.93 20.83
C SER A 36 -4.53 10.27 20.72
N SER A 37 -4.29 10.67 19.48
CA SER A 37 -3.72 11.97 19.11
C SER A 37 -4.73 12.78 18.30
N SER A 38 -6.04 12.62 18.55
CA SER A 38 -7.11 13.36 17.86
C SER A 38 -6.83 14.87 17.78
N LEU A 39 -6.79 15.41 16.55
CA LEU A 39 -6.48 16.79 16.21
C LEU A 39 -5.14 17.33 16.77
N ARG A 40 -4.26 16.44 17.24
CA ARG A 40 -2.97 16.78 17.83
C ARG A 40 -1.86 16.46 16.85
N GLY A 41 -1.50 17.45 16.04
CA GLY A 41 -0.40 17.37 15.08
C GLY A 41 -0.87 17.17 13.64
N LEU A 42 0.11 17.08 12.75
CA LEU A 42 -0.07 17.03 11.31
C LEU A 42 0.65 15.83 10.73
N VAL A 43 -0.06 15.03 9.94
CA VAL A 43 0.50 14.03 9.06
C VAL A 43 0.80 14.67 7.72
N VAL A 44 2.03 14.51 7.25
CA VAL A 44 2.48 14.93 5.93
C VAL A 44 2.96 13.71 5.16
N LYS A 45 2.45 13.51 3.95
CA LYS A 45 2.99 12.51 3.01
C LYS A 45 3.42 13.23 1.74
N LEU A 46 4.64 12.97 1.29
CA LEU A 46 5.19 13.44 0.02
C LEU A 46 5.49 12.24 -0.84
N TRP A 47 5.19 12.27 -2.13
CA TRP A 47 5.52 11.16 -3.02
C TRP A 47 5.86 11.58 -4.43
N ILE A 48 6.67 10.75 -5.06
CA ILE A 48 6.92 10.73 -6.50
C ILE A 48 6.77 9.29 -6.99
N GLY A 49 6.25 9.12 -8.19
CA GLY A 49 6.07 7.80 -8.77
C GLY A 49 5.94 7.83 -10.28
N GLY A 50 5.99 6.63 -10.84
CA GLY A 50 5.73 6.38 -12.25
C GLY A 50 4.65 5.33 -12.40
N ALA A 51 3.98 5.31 -13.54
CA ALA A 51 3.08 4.24 -13.96
C ALA A 51 3.43 3.87 -15.40
N LEU A 52 3.78 2.61 -15.62
CA LEU A 52 4.03 2.03 -16.93
C LEU A 52 2.93 1.02 -17.22
N GLN A 53 2.25 1.19 -18.33
CA GLN A 53 1.28 0.23 -18.85
C GLN A 53 1.73 -0.25 -20.23
N PHE A 54 1.60 -1.54 -20.48
CA PHE A 54 1.81 -2.18 -21.77
C PHE A 54 0.64 -3.12 -22.07
N ASP A 55 0.25 -3.18 -23.34
CA ASP A 55 -0.70 -4.15 -23.86
C ASP A 55 -0.19 -4.71 -25.18
N LEU A 56 -0.01 -6.05 -25.22
CA LEU A 56 0.46 -6.82 -26.36
C LEU A 56 -0.43 -6.66 -27.60
N GLY A 57 -1.73 -6.40 -27.42
CA GLY A 57 -2.68 -6.16 -28.50
C GLY A 57 -2.30 -4.98 -29.41
N ALA A 58 -1.43 -4.05 -28.94
CA ALA A 58 -0.91 -2.98 -29.78
C ALA A 58 0.27 -3.38 -30.67
N VAL A 59 0.93 -4.50 -30.39
CA VAL A 59 2.02 -5.03 -31.22
C VAL A 59 1.49 -6.14 -32.12
N VAL A 60 0.62 -7.01 -31.59
CA VAL A 60 -0.02 -8.09 -32.32
C VAL A 60 -1.52 -7.85 -32.34
N PRO A 61 -2.10 -7.37 -33.46
CA PRO A 61 -3.53 -7.11 -33.55
C PRO A 61 -4.35 -8.40 -33.41
N GLY A 62 -5.41 -8.36 -32.63
CA GLY A 62 -6.38 -9.45 -32.48
C GLY A 62 -7.23 -9.26 -31.23
N GLU A 63 -8.48 -9.75 -31.25
CA GLU A 63 -9.38 -9.60 -30.09
C GLU A 63 -8.93 -10.41 -28.87
N TRP A 64 -8.07 -11.42 -29.09
CA TRP A 64 -7.56 -12.34 -28.07
C TRP A 64 -6.06 -12.14 -27.77
N THR A 65 -5.45 -11.04 -28.22
CA THR A 65 -4.00 -10.83 -28.05
C THR A 65 -3.68 -9.84 -26.92
N HIS A 66 -4.69 -9.43 -26.16
CA HIS A 66 -4.57 -8.40 -25.13
C HIS A 66 -4.02 -8.94 -23.80
N LEU A 67 -2.70 -9.17 -23.77
CA LEU A 67 -1.96 -9.35 -22.51
C LEU A 67 -1.53 -7.98 -21.98
N VAL A 68 -2.15 -7.57 -20.86
CA VAL A 68 -1.94 -6.27 -20.22
C VAL A 68 -1.01 -6.41 -19.02
N ALA A 69 0.07 -5.64 -19.04
CA ALA A 69 0.98 -5.50 -17.92
C ALA A 69 0.96 -4.05 -17.43
N PHE A 70 0.92 -3.87 -16.12
CA PHE A 70 0.97 -2.57 -15.48
C PHE A 70 1.88 -2.60 -14.26
N VAL A 71 2.74 -1.60 -14.13
CA VAL A 71 3.61 -1.43 -12.96
C VAL A 71 3.63 0.03 -12.54
N ARG A 72 3.48 0.26 -11.24
CA ARG A 72 3.43 1.59 -10.63
C ARG A 72 4.30 1.66 -9.37
N PRO A 73 5.59 1.99 -9.49
CA PRO A 73 6.41 2.33 -8.33
C PRO A 73 6.07 3.73 -7.81
N LYS A 74 6.07 3.87 -6.49
CA LYS A 74 5.87 5.12 -5.76
C LYS A 74 6.85 5.17 -4.59
N LEU A 75 7.76 6.13 -4.61
CA LEU A 75 8.57 6.50 -3.46
C LEU A 75 7.81 7.53 -2.64
N GLN A 76 7.57 7.23 -1.37
CA GLN A 76 6.82 8.08 -0.46
C GLN A 76 7.69 8.40 0.77
N TYR A 77 7.59 9.62 1.27
CA TYR A 77 8.02 9.99 2.62
C TYR A 77 6.76 10.29 3.44
N ALA A 78 6.60 9.67 4.59
CA ALA A 78 5.50 9.95 5.52
C ALA A 78 6.09 10.47 6.83
N CYS A 79 5.47 11.50 7.41
CA CYS A 79 5.78 11.93 8.76
C CYS A 79 4.53 12.35 9.52
N PHE A 80 4.58 12.15 10.84
CA PHE A 80 3.64 12.71 11.79
C PHE A 80 4.39 13.64 12.73
N SER A 81 3.95 14.89 12.83
CA SER A 81 4.67 15.96 13.54
C SER A 81 4.86 15.72 15.04
N ARG A 82 4.08 14.81 15.64
CA ARG A 82 4.21 14.45 17.06
C ARG A 82 5.01 13.18 17.32
N ALA A 83 5.26 12.36 16.30
CA ALA A 83 6.06 11.16 16.46
C ALA A 83 7.54 11.53 16.43
N GLU A 84 8.28 11.15 17.46
CA GLU A 84 9.73 11.26 17.49
C GLU A 84 10.40 10.20 16.60
N LYS A 85 11.73 10.29 16.49
CA LYS A 85 12.51 9.30 15.77
C LYS A 85 12.39 7.95 16.48
N ARG A 86 11.90 6.93 15.77
CA ARG A 86 11.62 5.55 16.25
C ARG A 86 10.30 5.34 16.97
N GLU A 87 9.44 6.35 17.03
CA GLU A 87 8.08 6.15 17.54
C GLU A 87 7.15 5.69 16.41
N ALA A 88 6.40 4.63 16.68
CA ALA A 88 5.38 4.15 15.77
C ALA A 88 4.11 4.98 15.95
N TRP A 89 3.39 5.23 14.86
CA TRP A 89 2.16 6.01 14.86
C TRP A 89 1.09 5.42 13.96
N MET A 90 -0.15 5.74 14.31
CA MET A 90 -1.36 5.31 13.63
C MET A 90 -1.98 6.47 12.87
N PHE A 91 -2.50 6.18 11.68
CA PHE A 91 -3.26 7.13 10.89
C PHE A 91 -4.35 6.40 10.10
N GLU A 92 -5.53 7.02 9.95
CA GLU A 92 -6.68 6.43 9.27
C GLU A 92 -7.13 5.08 9.88
N ALA A 93 -6.95 4.93 11.21
CA ALA A 93 -7.26 3.70 11.96
C ALA A 93 -6.55 2.46 11.41
N ASP A 94 -5.32 2.62 10.93
CA ASP A 94 -4.46 1.51 10.51
C ASP A 94 -3.81 0.78 11.70
N SER A 95 -2.87 -0.14 11.41
CA SER A 95 -2.24 -0.98 12.45
C SER A 95 -1.31 -0.23 13.40
N GLY A 96 -1.11 1.08 13.25
CA GLY A 96 -0.20 1.84 14.12
C GLY A 96 1.28 1.52 13.93
N GLU A 97 1.64 0.93 12.79
CA GLU A 97 3.00 0.48 12.46
C GLU A 97 3.75 1.47 11.55
N ASN A 98 3.29 2.73 11.45
CA ASN A 98 3.96 3.74 10.63
C ASN A 98 5.10 4.39 11.39
N PHE A 99 6.15 4.79 10.67
CA PHE A 99 7.26 5.55 11.21
C PHE A 99 7.54 6.75 10.30
N ASN A 100 8.13 7.79 10.86
CA ASN A 100 8.58 8.93 10.08
C ASN A 100 9.73 8.51 9.15
N GLY A 101 9.46 8.32 7.86
CA GLY A 101 10.46 7.73 6.98
C GLY A 101 10.02 7.54 5.53
N PHE A 102 10.95 6.98 4.75
CA PHE A 102 10.72 6.64 3.35
C PHE A 102 10.14 5.23 3.21
N GLU A 103 9.26 5.09 2.23
CA GLU A 103 8.61 3.84 1.88
C GLU A 103 8.61 3.70 0.36
N LEU A 104 8.86 2.47 -0.12
CA LEU A 104 8.64 2.09 -1.50
C LEU A 104 7.33 1.31 -1.57
N LEU A 105 6.37 1.85 -2.32
CA LEU A 105 5.12 1.19 -2.62
C LEU A 105 5.11 0.85 -4.12
N CYS A 106 4.87 -0.40 -4.46
CA CYS A 106 4.77 -0.83 -5.85
C CYS A 106 3.47 -1.59 -6.08
N THR A 107 2.77 -1.23 -7.14
CA THR A 107 1.61 -1.99 -7.64
C THR A 107 2.00 -2.65 -8.97
N TYR A 108 1.72 -3.93 -9.11
CA TYR A 108 1.93 -4.71 -10.32
C TYR A 108 0.60 -5.37 -10.70
N PHE A 109 0.26 -5.32 -11.98
CA PHE A 109 -0.89 -6.04 -12.51
C PHE A 109 -0.47 -6.76 -13.78
N LEU A 110 -0.86 -8.02 -13.87
CA LEU A 110 -0.75 -8.82 -15.08
C LEU A 110 -2.11 -9.43 -15.35
N GLY A 111 -2.69 -9.09 -16.49
CA GLY A 111 -4.02 -9.53 -16.85
C GLY A 111 -4.17 -9.80 -18.34
N TYR A 112 -5.24 -10.49 -18.66
CA TYR A 112 -5.63 -10.84 -20.01
C TYR A 112 -7.02 -10.28 -20.27
N GLN A 113 -7.16 -9.53 -21.37
CA GLN A 113 -8.43 -9.01 -21.82
C GLN A 113 -9.02 -9.88 -22.94
N MET A 114 -10.33 -10.06 -22.89
CA MET A 114 -11.10 -10.98 -23.73
C MET A 114 -12.36 -10.29 -24.24
N PRO A 115 -12.86 -10.67 -25.44
CA PRO A 115 -14.11 -10.14 -26.00
C PRO A 115 -15.34 -10.89 -25.42
N LEU A 116 -15.39 -11.03 -24.09
CA LEU A 116 -16.47 -11.72 -23.36
C LEU A 116 -17.07 -10.78 -22.32
N ILE A 117 -18.21 -11.17 -21.72
CA ILE A 117 -18.79 -10.44 -20.58
C ILE A 117 -17.77 -10.36 -19.43
N LEU A 118 -17.06 -11.46 -19.15
CA LEU A 118 -15.84 -11.42 -18.35
C LEU A 118 -14.71 -10.89 -19.24
N ASP A 119 -14.54 -9.59 -19.26
CA ASP A 119 -13.65 -8.92 -20.22
C ASP A 119 -12.19 -8.92 -19.77
N THR A 120 -11.91 -9.10 -18.47
CA THR A 120 -10.56 -9.04 -17.92
C THR A 120 -10.41 -10.02 -16.78
N VAL A 121 -9.35 -10.82 -16.83
CA VAL A 121 -8.89 -11.64 -15.71
C VAL A 121 -7.42 -11.34 -15.48
N GLY A 122 -7.02 -11.14 -14.24
CA GLY A 122 -5.61 -10.88 -13.93
C GLY A 122 -5.26 -11.12 -12.48
N VAL A 123 -4.01 -10.82 -12.17
CA VAL A 123 -3.45 -10.86 -10.82
C VAL A 123 -2.93 -9.47 -10.50
N LEU A 124 -3.36 -8.94 -9.36
CA LEU A 124 -2.85 -7.73 -8.74
C LEU A 124 -1.89 -8.12 -7.62
N LEU A 125 -0.69 -7.54 -7.63
CA LEU A 125 0.31 -7.68 -6.59
C LEU A 125 0.70 -6.29 -6.10
N GLU A 126 0.59 -6.07 -4.80
CA GLU A 126 0.98 -4.83 -4.15
C GLU A 126 2.08 -5.13 -3.15
N THR A 127 3.15 -4.35 -3.20
CA THR A 127 4.25 -4.41 -2.25
C THR A 127 4.42 -3.08 -1.54
N ARG A 128 4.74 -3.16 -0.25
CA ARG A 128 5.18 -2.02 0.57
C ARG A 128 6.48 -2.43 1.23
N GLN A 129 7.43 -1.53 1.32
CA GLN A 129 8.69 -1.75 2.02
C GLN A 129 9.20 -0.46 2.64
N ASN A 130 9.65 -0.52 3.89
CA ASN A 130 10.37 0.58 4.52
C ASN A 130 11.76 0.76 3.90
N LEU A 131 12.21 2.00 3.83
CA LEU A 131 13.53 2.39 3.33
C LEU A 131 14.31 3.19 4.38
N GLY A 132 15.63 3.29 4.14
CA GLY A 132 16.54 4.01 5.02
C GLY A 132 16.52 3.46 6.43
N TYR A 133 16.65 4.35 7.43
CA TYR A 133 16.80 3.94 8.82
C TYR A 133 15.63 3.10 9.37
N VAL A 134 14.41 3.27 8.83
CA VAL A 134 13.24 2.53 9.30
C VAL A 134 13.37 1.06 8.93
N LYS A 135 13.95 0.74 7.76
CA LYS A 135 14.23 -0.64 7.35
C LYS A 135 15.13 -1.35 8.36
N ASP A 136 16.10 -0.63 8.91
CA ASP A 136 17.14 -1.17 9.79
C ASP A 136 16.79 -1.05 11.29
N LEU A 137 15.58 -0.58 11.62
CA LEU A 137 15.20 -0.24 12.99
C LEU A 137 15.07 -1.47 13.90
N SER A 138 14.45 -2.54 13.40
CA SER A 138 14.13 -3.75 14.14
C SER A 138 14.04 -4.93 13.18
N THR A 139 15.19 -5.32 12.64
CA THR A 139 15.28 -6.39 11.63
C THR A 139 14.97 -7.75 12.22
N MET A 140 14.51 -8.69 11.39
CA MET A 140 14.33 -10.07 11.87
C MET A 140 15.61 -10.73 12.36
N ASN A 141 16.75 -10.47 11.70
CA ASN A 141 18.03 -11.07 12.09
C ASN A 141 18.49 -10.61 13.47
N SER A 142 18.02 -9.46 13.95
CA SER A 142 18.25 -8.97 15.31
C SER A 142 17.18 -9.44 16.31
N GLY A 143 16.27 -10.34 15.92
CA GLY A 143 15.13 -10.76 16.74
C GLY A 143 14.03 -9.69 16.86
N GLY A 144 13.99 -8.73 15.95
CA GLY A 144 13.01 -7.64 15.93
C GLY A 144 11.69 -7.99 15.24
N TRP A 145 10.81 -7.00 15.09
CA TRP A 145 9.48 -7.17 14.46
C TRP A 145 9.52 -7.30 12.91
N GLY A 146 10.70 -7.26 12.31
CA GLY A 146 10.88 -7.41 10.87
C GLY A 146 10.62 -6.13 10.11
N SER A 147 11.22 -5.02 10.57
CA SER A 147 11.19 -3.72 9.90
C SER A 147 11.75 -3.74 8.48
N ASP A 148 12.55 -4.76 8.18
CA ASP A 148 13.18 -5.04 6.90
C ASP A 148 12.31 -5.82 5.91
N PHE A 149 11.13 -6.29 6.34
CA PHE A 149 10.21 -7.05 5.53
C PHE A 149 9.53 -6.24 4.42
N VAL A 150 9.20 -6.96 3.35
CA VAL A 150 8.30 -6.50 2.29
C VAL A 150 6.91 -7.04 2.61
N TRP A 151 5.95 -6.13 2.80
CA TRP A 151 4.54 -6.50 2.85
C TRP A 151 4.06 -6.80 1.45
N ILE A 152 3.35 -7.92 1.30
CA ILE A 152 2.83 -8.39 0.03
C ILE A 152 1.33 -8.63 0.18
N THR A 153 0.56 -7.98 -0.69
CA THR A 153 -0.85 -8.27 -0.93
C THR A 153 -0.99 -8.77 -2.36
N ILE A 154 -1.64 -9.90 -2.55
CA ILE A 154 -1.86 -10.50 -3.87
C ILE A 154 -3.34 -10.85 -4.02
N GLY A 155 -3.89 -10.70 -5.22
CA GLY A 155 -5.27 -11.02 -5.45
C GLY A 155 -5.62 -11.21 -6.92
N PRO A 156 -6.48 -12.19 -7.27
CA PRO A 156 -7.07 -12.23 -8.59
C PRO A 156 -8.06 -11.08 -8.77
N VAL A 157 -8.10 -10.54 -9.98
CA VAL A 157 -9.01 -9.50 -10.44
C VAL A 157 -9.86 -10.07 -11.57
N PHE A 158 -11.16 -9.85 -11.50
CA PHE A 158 -12.12 -10.18 -12.55
C PHE A 158 -12.91 -8.92 -12.88
N ASN A 159 -13.03 -8.57 -14.16
CA ASN A 159 -13.87 -7.47 -14.59
C ASN A 159 -14.96 -7.98 -15.53
N PHE A 160 -16.20 -7.60 -15.23
CA PHE A 160 -17.38 -7.96 -16.00
C PHE A 160 -17.95 -6.72 -16.69
N ALA A 161 -17.93 -6.68 -18.02
CA ALA A 161 -18.62 -5.67 -18.82
C ALA A 161 -20.10 -6.04 -18.96
N LEU A 162 -20.95 -5.47 -18.09
CA LEU A 162 -22.39 -5.78 -18.04
C LEU A 162 -23.17 -5.05 -19.15
N SER A 163 -22.73 -3.84 -19.50
CA SER A 163 -23.24 -3.05 -20.62
C SER A 163 -22.19 -2.05 -21.10
N GLU A 164 -22.48 -1.27 -22.13
CA GLU A 164 -21.60 -0.19 -22.60
C GLU A 164 -21.29 0.88 -21.54
N LYS A 165 -22.10 0.96 -20.48
CA LYS A 165 -21.98 1.99 -19.41
C LYS A 165 -21.77 1.41 -18.02
N SER A 166 -21.74 0.09 -17.89
CA SER A 166 -21.70 -0.57 -16.59
C SER A 166 -20.72 -1.72 -16.59
N SER A 167 -19.82 -1.69 -15.61
CA SER A 167 -18.92 -2.80 -15.33
C SER A 167 -18.96 -3.14 -13.85
N LEU A 168 -18.62 -4.38 -13.53
CA LEU A 168 -18.41 -4.87 -12.17
C LEU A 168 -17.01 -5.45 -12.07
N SER A 169 -16.17 -4.85 -11.23
CA SER A 169 -14.85 -5.41 -10.93
C SER A 169 -14.89 -6.12 -9.57
N VAL A 170 -14.42 -7.37 -9.55
CA VAL A 170 -14.28 -8.19 -8.35
C VAL A 170 -12.80 -8.40 -8.08
N LEU A 171 -12.33 -7.97 -6.91
CA LEU A 171 -10.97 -8.17 -6.43
C LEU A 171 -11.03 -8.94 -5.11
N ILE A 172 -10.32 -10.05 -5.04
CA ILE A 172 -10.19 -10.84 -3.81
C ILE A 172 -8.74 -10.69 -3.35
N GLN A 173 -8.51 -10.11 -2.17
CA GLN A 173 -7.15 -9.83 -1.69
C GLN A 173 -6.73 -10.78 -0.57
N PHE A 174 -5.53 -11.31 -0.72
CA PHE A 174 -4.82 -12.06 0.31
C PHE A 174 -3.62 -11.24 0.73
N ARG A 175 -3.53 -10.96 2.04
CA ARG A 175 -2.38 -10.27 2.62
C ARG A 175 -1.74 -11.19 3.63
N ARG A 176 -0.40 -11.31 3.58
CA ARG A 176 0.33 -12.01 4.63
C ARG A 176 0.39 -11.14 5.87
N GLY A 177 -0.29 -11.57 6.93
CA GLY A 177 -0.10 -11.03 8.28
C GLY A 177 1.22 -11.50 8.86
N ARG A 178 1.81 -10.70 9.76
CA ARG A 178 2.92 -11.18 10.59
C ARG A 178 2.31 -12.00 11.73
N LEU A 179 2.79 -13.22 11.90
CA LEU A 179 2.50 -14.02 13.08
C LEU A 179 3.68 -13.79 14.02
N TYR A 180 3.41 -13.13 15.14
CA TYR A 180 4.39 -12.93 16.18
C TYR A 180 4.11 -13.95 17.29
N ASP A 181 5.16 -14.60 17.78
CA ASP A 181 5.03 -15.60 18.84
C ASP A 181 5.01 -14.96 20.26
N GLU A 182 5.39 -13.67 20.39
CA GLU A 182 5.44 -12.93 21.67
C GLU A 182 4.89 -11.49 21.55
N PRO A 183 4.25 -10.93 22.60
CA PRO A 183 3.52 -9.65 22.55
C PRO A 183 4.38 -8.38 22.69
N ASP A 184 5.66 -8.45 23.02
CA ASP A 184 6.51 -7.26 23.27
C ASP A 184 7.34 -6.90 22.03
N ILE A 185 6.79 -6.10 21.10
CA ILE A 185 7.46 -5.88 19.80
C ILE A 185 7.49 -4.44 19.29
N PHE A 186 6.90 -3.49 20.00
CA PHE A 186 6.91 -2.08 19.58
C PHE A 186 7.79 -1.17 20.46
N ALA A 187 8.64 -1.75 21.32
CA ALA A 187 9.62 -1.03 22.15
C ALA A 187 10.91 -0.67 21.39
#